data_AF-A0A1E8PLV5-F1
#
_entry.id   AF-A0A1E8PLV5-F1
#
_cell.length_a   1.000
_cell.length_b   1.000
_cell.length_c   1.000
_cell.angle_alpha   90.00
_cell.angle_beta   90.00
_cell.angle_gamma   90.00
#
_symmetry.space_group_name_H-M   'P 1'
#
loop_
_entity.id
_entity.type
_entity.pdbx_description
1 polymer ?
#
loop_
_entity_poly.entity_id
_entity_poly.type
_entity_poly.pdbx_seq_one_letter_code
_entity_poly.pdbx_strand_id
1 'polypeptide(L)'
;METPYDVEVWIDEHNRSMQDNIGATETGVGICFTLAEGGDIYMQTSADGAVVLDVRPDAAWISPLISAATGCAAPDSSLWILPDDKLIQLIVGLSSLVASTLLVVGHDFGLRRRSRGR
;
A
#
# COMPACT_ATOMS: atom_id res chain seq x y z
N MET A 1 8.43 19.06 7.75
CA MET A 1 7.54 19.33 8.89
C MET A 1 6.25 18.61 8.53
N GLU A 2 5.95 17.46 9.12
CA GLU A 2 4.73 16.72 8.83
C GLU A 2 3.98 16.52 10.14
N THR A 3 2.95 17.33 10.35
CA THR A 3 2.05 17.22 11.49
C THR A 3 0.93 16.25 11.16
N PRO A 4 0.24 15.65 12.16
CA PRO A 4 -0.90 14.75 11.91
C PRO A 4 -1.99 15.37 11.02
N TYR A 5 -2.14 16.69 11.08
CA TYR A 5 -3.07 17.45 10.24
C TYR A 5 -2.65 17.47 8.77
N ASP A 6 -1.36 17.60 8.48
CA ASP A 6 -0.85 17.58 7.10
C ASP A 6 -1.10 16.20 6.44
N VAL A 7 -1.07 15.14 7.25
CA VAL A 7 -1.39 13.77 6.80
C VAL A 7 -2.87 13.60 6.49
N GLU A 8 -3.77 14.16 7.31
CA GLU A 8 -5.22 14.12 7.05
C GLU A 8 -5.59 14.87 5.76
N VAL A 9 -5.01 16.06 5.55
CA VAL A 9 -5.21 16.84 4.32
C VAL A 9 -4.71 16.07 3.10
N TRP A 10 -3.55 15.43 3.20
CA TRP A 10 -3.01 14.57 2.14
C TRP A 10 -3.95 13.38 1.84
N ILE A 11 -4.50 12.73 2.87
CA ILE A 11 -5.45 11.62 2.70
C ILE A 11 -6.73 12.10 1.99
N ASP A 12 -7.25 13.27 2.35
CA ASP A 12 -8.48 13.81 1.76
C ASP A 12 -8.30 14.23 0.29
N GLU A 13 -7.19 14.91 -0.03
CA GLU A 13 -6.83 15.24 -1.41
C GLU A 13 -6.63 13.96 -2.24
N HIS A 14 -6.02 12.94 -1.64
CA HIS A 14 -5.83 11.65 -2.28
C HIS A 14 -7.16 10.93 -2.55
N ASN A 15 -8.07 10.90 -1.57
CA ASN A 15 -9.40 10.32 -1.70
C ASN A 15 -10.24 11.02 -2.77
N ARG A 16 -10.15 12.36 -2.86
CA ARG A 16 -10.83 13.13 -3.91
C ARG A 16 -10.31 12.77 -5.30
N SER A 17 -8.98 12.70 -5.46
CA SER A 17 -8.35 12.31 -6.72
C SER A 17 -8.76 10.91 -7.17
N MET A 18 -8.94 9.97 -6.23
CA MET A 18 -9.50 8.64 -6.53
C MET A 18 -10.94 8.74 -7.06
N GLN A 19 -11.81 9.53 -6.44
CA GLN A 19 -13.20 9.67 -6.88
C GLN A 19 -13.32 10.31 -8.27
N ASP A 20 -12.42 11.24 -8.60
CA ASP A 20 -12.50 12.01 -9.84
C ASP A 20 -11.92 11.24 -11.05
N ASN A 21 -10.96 10.34 -10.83
CA ASN A 21 -10.20 9.71 -11.90
C ASN A 21 -10.43 8.20 -12.07
N ILE A 22 -11.13 7.57 -11.13
CA ILE A 22 -11.34 6.11 -11.13
C ILE A 22 -12.76 5.80 -11.59
N GLY A 23 -12.88 5.11 -12.72
CA GLY A 23 -14.17 4.69 -13.24
C GLY A 23 -14.81 3.62 -12.34
N ALA A 24 -16.13 3.64 -12.17
CA ALA A 24 -16.88 2.73 -11.29
C ALA A 24 -16.71 1.22 -11.58
N THR A 25 -16.02 0.85 -12.67
CA THR A 25 -15.79 -0.54 -13.11
C THR A 25 -14.33 -0.97 -12.95
N GLU A 26 -13.45 -0.10 -12.44
CA GLU A 26 -12.04 -0.40 -12.29
C GLU A 26 -11.81 -1.35 -11.12
N THR A 27 -10.95 -2.35 -11.35
CA THR A 27 -10.61 -3.39 -10.37
C THR A 27 -9.12 -3.33 -10.10
N GLY A 28 -8.66 -3.77 -8.93
CA GLY A 28 -7.25 -3.62 -8.57
C GLY A 28 -6.84 -2.17 -8.39
N VAL A 29 -7.72 -1.38 -7.77
CA VAL A 29 -7.49 0.02 -7.42
C VAL A 29 -6.60 0.10 -6.18
N GLY A 30 -5.50 0.84 -6.26
CA GLY A 30 -4.58 1.01 -5.15
C GLY A 30 -3.57 2.13 -5.37
N ILE A 31 -2.51 2.10 -4.58
CA ILE A 31 -1.43 3.08 -4.60
C ILE A 31 -0.13 2.37 -4.96
N CYS A 32 0.65 2.95 -5.86
CA CYS A 32 2.04 2.57 -6.11
C CYS A 32 2.95 3.58 -5.41
N PHE A 33 3.79 3.10 -4.50
CA PHE A 33 4.87 3.85 -3.88
C PHE A 33 6.16 3.54 -4.61
N THR A 34 6.72 4.55 -5.28
CA THR A 34 8.06 4.45 -5.87
C THR A 34 9.08 4.91 -4.84
N LEU A 35 10.06 4.06 -4.55
CA LEU A 35 11.06 4.29 -3.52
C LEU A 35 12.26 5.07 -4.10
N ALA A 36 12.79 6.02 -3.32
CA ALA A 36 13.90 6.89 -3.74
C ALA A 36 15.19 6.12 -4.06
N GLU A 37 15.46 5.04 -3.32
CA GLU A 37 16.61 4.15 -3.53
C GLU A 37 16.32 3.04 -4.55
N GLY A 38 15.13 3.03 -5.15
CA GLY A 38 14.70 2.11 -6.20
C GLY A 38 13.72 1.04 -5.75
N GLY A 39 12.87 0.65 -6.69
CA GLY A 39 11.80 -0.34 -6.52
C GLY A 39 10.44 0.27 -6.22
N ASP A 40 9.40 -0.52 -6.46
CA ASP A 40 8.01 -0.13 -6.25
C ASP A 40 7.29 -1.05 -5.25
N ILE A 41 6.38 -0.47 -4.49
CA ILE A 41 5.44 -1.19 -3.63
C ILE A 41 4.03 -0.82 -4.04
N TYR A 42 3.21 -1.82 -4.35
CA TYR A 42 1.79 -1.62 -4.60
C TYR A 42 1.01 -1.89 -3.32
N MET A 43 0.08 -1.01 -2.97
CA MET A 43 -0.77 -1.14 -1.79
C MET A 43 -2.26 -1.03 -2.15
N GLN A 44 -3.07 -1.87 -1.52
CA GLN A 44 -4.53 -1.75 -1.51
C GLN A 44 -5.07 -2.11 -0.13
N THR A 45 -6.19 -1.52 0.27
CA THR A 45 -6.99 -2.03 1.39
C THR A 45 -8.08 -2.96 0.86
N SER A 46 -8.17 -4.16 1.43
CA SER A 46 -9.23 -5.10 1.09
C SER A 46 -10.57 -4.70 1.72
N ALA A 47 -11.67 -5.30 1.25
CA ALA A 47 -13.02 -4.99 1.74
C ALA A 47 -13.22 -5.27 3.24
N ASP A 48 -12.40 -6.14 3.84
CA ASP A 48 -12.37 -6.45 5.27
C ASP A 48 -11.35 -5.61 6.06
N GLY A 49 -10.79 -4.57 5.45
CA GLY A 49 -9.91 -3.58 6.10
C GLY A 49 -8.42 -3.92 6.10
N ALA A 50 -8.03 -5.14 5.73
CA ALA A 50 -6.62 -5.53 5.72
C ALA A 50 -5.80 -4.72 4.70
N VAL A 51 -4.55 -4.43 5.04
CA VAL A 51 -3.62 -3.76 4.14
C VAL A 51 -2.85 -4.82 3.36
N VAL A 52 -2.97 -4.78 2.04
CA VAL A 52 -2.27 -5.67 1.13
C VAL A 52 -1.13 -4.91 0.47
N LEU A 53 0.07 -5.46 0.51
CA LEU A 53 1.23 -4.92 -0.21
C LEU A 53 1.76 -5.96 -1.20
N ASP A 54 1.94 -5.60 -2.47
CA ASP A 54 2.84 -6.34 -3.39
C ASP A 54 4.18 -5.60 -3.45
N VAL A 55 5.18 -6.17 -2.79
CA VAL A 55 6.55 -5.65 -2.78
C VAL A 55 7.28 -6.24 -3.98
N ARG A 56 7.57 -5.40 -4.99
CA ARG A 56 8.26 -5.87 -6.18
C ARG A 56 9.67 -6.41 -5.85
N PRO A 57 10.22 -7.34 -6.65
CA PRO A 57 11.53 -7.94 -6.37
C PRO A 57 12.69 -6.93 -6.21
N ASP A 58 12.64 -5.82 -6.93
CA ASP A 58 13.57 -4.70 -6.84
C ASP A 58 13.36 -3.83 -5.59
N ALA A 59 12.20 -3.91 -4.94
CA ALA A 59 11.90 -3.30 -3.65
C ALA A 59 12.07 -4.27 -2.46
N ALA A 60 12.45 -5.54 -2.67
CA ALA A 60 12.48 -6.56 -1.61
C ALA A 60 13.35 -6.19 -0.40
N TRP A 61 14.33 -5.30 -0.60
CA TRP A 61 15.21 -4.76 0.44
C TRP A 61 14.46 -4.02 1.55
N ILE A 62 13.21 -3.59 1.34
CA ILE A 62 12.40 -2.88 2.33
C ILE A 62 11.69 -3.79 3.34
N SER A 63 11.74 -5.11 3.12
CA SER A 63 11.10 -6.11 4.00
C SER A 63 11.43 -5.93 5.50
N PRO A 64 12.69 -5.67 5.92
CA PRO A 64 13.01 -5.44 7.33
C PRO A 64 12.32 -4.20 7.91
N LEU A 65 12.13 -3.15 7.11
CA LEU A 65 11.42 -1.95 7.54
C LEU A 65 9.92 -2.21 7.69
N ILE A 66 9.31 -2.92 6.74
CA ILE A 66 7.90 -3.32 6.84
C ILE A 66 7.70 -4.13 8.12
N SER A 67 8.56 -5.10 8.39
CA SER A 67 8.50 -5.89 9.63
C SER A 67 8.71 -5.03 10.89
N ALA A 68 9.66 -4.10 10.88
CA ALA A 68 9.90 -3.22 12.02
C ALA A 68 8.73 -2.26 12.30
N ALA A 69 8.14 -1.69 11.25
CA ALA A 69 7.03 -0.75 11.36
C ALA A 69 5.73 -1.44 11.80
N THR A 70 5.49 -2.66 11.32
CA THR A 70 4.20 -3.35 11.51
C THR A 70 4.21 -4.40 12.61
N GLY A 71 5.40 -4.91 12.97
CA GLY A 71 5.57 -6.07 13.84
C GLY A 71 5.24 -7.41 13.16
N CYS A 72 4.93 -7.41 11.86
CA CYS A 72 4.60 -8.62 11.11
C CYS A 72 5.86 -9.29 10.53
N ALA A 73 5.89 -10.63 10.57
CA ALA A 73 6.97 -11.39 9.95
C ALA A 73 6.91 -11.28 8.42
N ALA A 74 8.07 -11.22 7.77
CA ALA A 74 8.15 -11.21 6.32
C ALA A 74 7.61 -12.54 5.74
N PRO A 75 6.69 -12.50 4.76
CA PRO A 75 6.21 -13.69 4.08
C PRO A 75 7.27 -14.24 3.11
N ASP A 76 7.12 -15.52 2.73
CA ASP A 76 7.94 -16.16 1.69
C ASP A 76 7.59 -15.68 0.26
N SER A 77 6.65 -14.74 0.13
CA SER A 77 6.13 -14.21 -1.14
C SER A 77 6.26 -12.69 -1.21
N SER A 78 6.07 -12.09 -2.40
CA SER A 78 6.02 -10.62 -2.54
C SER A 78 4.81 -9.98 -1.88
N LEU A 79 3.76 -10.77 -1.58
CA LEU A 79 2.51 -10.29 -1.06
C LEU A 79 2.50 -10.28 0.47
N TRP A 80 2.39 -9.10 1.07
CA TRP A 80 2.16 -8.90 2.49
C TRP A 80 0.67 -8.67 2.74
N ILE A 81 0.17 -9.32 3.79
CA ILE A 81 -1.19 -9.09 4.29
C ILE A 81 -1.04 -8.66 5.74
N LEU A 82 -1.35 -7.40 6.00
CA LEU A 82 -1.22 -6.78 7.30
C LEU A 82 -2.61 -6.49 7.86
N PRO A 83 -2.77 -6.53 9.20
CA PRO A 83 -3.99 -6.05 9.84
C PRO A 83 -4.27 -4.56 9.53
N ASP A 84 -5.53 -4.14 9.68
CA ASP A 84 -5.99 -2.79 9.38
C ASP A 84 -5.33 -1.70 10.26
N ASP A 85 -5.02 -2.03 11.51
CA ASP A 85 -4.32 -1.14 12.46
C ASP A 85 -2.87 -0.80 12.06
N LYS A 86 -2.32 -1.49 11.04
CA LYS A 86 -0.93 -1.29 10.58
C LYS A 86 -0.77 -0.23 9.52
N LEU A 87 -1.86 0.28 8.93
CA LEU A 87 -1.77 1.25 7.83
C LEU A 87 -0.96 2.48 8.23
N ILE A 88 -1.32 3.12 9.34
CA ILE A 88 -0.65 4.36 9.79
C ILE A 88 0.84 4.09 10.06
N GLN A 89 1.16 3.00 10.76
CA GLN A 89 2.54 2.65 11.10
C GLN A 89 3.38 2.40 9.85
N LEU A 90 2.80 1.71 8.86
CA LEU A 90 3.44 1.46 7.58
C LEU A 90 3.71 2.76 6.83
N ILE A 91 2.71 3.64 6.69
CA ILE A 91 2.87 4.91 5.96
C ILE A 91 3.93 5.80 6.62
N VAL A 92 3.94 5.88 7.96
CA VAL A 92 4.98 6.62 8.71
C VAL A 92 6.37 6.00 8.53
N GLY A 93 6.46 4.67 8.48
CA GLY A 93 7.73 3.98 8.21
C GLY A 93 8.25 4.22 6.79
N LEU A 94 7.35 4.25 5.81
CA LEU A 94 7.70 4.41 4.40
C LEU A 94 7.96 5.86 3.99
N SER A 95 7.40 6.86 4.67
CA SER A 95 7.40 8.27 4.23
C SER A 95 8.79 8.80 3.87
N SER A 96 9.82 8.45 4.64
CA SER A 96 11.22 8.85 4.37
C SER A 96 11.85 8.22 3.12
N LEU A 97 11.29 7.12 2.61
CA LEU A 97 11.82 6.36 1.48
C LEU A 97 11.00 6.56 0.20
N VAL A 98 9.81 7.14 0.29
CA VAL A 98 8.93 7.35 -0.87
C VAL A 98 9.42 8.56 -1.67
N ALA A 99 9.76 8.33 -2.94
CA ALA A 99 10.04 9.41 -3.89
C ALA A 99 8.75 9.95 -4.54
N SER A 100 7.80 9.07 -4.85
CA SER A 100 6.51 9.46 -5.43
C SER A 100 5.41 8.44 -5.13
N THR A 101 4.16 8.90 -5.19
CA THR A 101 2.97 8.06 -5.11
C THR A 101 2.12 8.23 -6.35
N LEU A 102 1.60 7.11 -6.88
CA LEU A 102 0.70 7.09 -8.03
C LEU A 102 -0.52 6.26 -7.71
N LEU A 103 -1.69 6.74 -8.11
CA LEU A 103 -2.90 5.91 -8.15
C LEU A 103 -2.79 4.93 -9.29
N VAL A 104 -3.13 3.67 -9.01
CA VAL A 104 -3.06 2.59 -9.99
C VAL A 104 -4.37 1.83 -10.05
N VAL A 105 -4.66 1.30 -11.23
CA VAL A 105 -5.81 0.45 -11.53
C VAL A 105 -5.33 -0.77 -12.30
N GLY A 106 -6.05 -1.89 -12.19
CA GLY A 106 -5.71 -3.13 -12.89
C GLY A 106 -4.56 -3.93 -12.28
N HIS A 107 -3.99 -3.50 -11.15
CA HIS A 107 -2.95 -4.28 -10.45
C HIS A 107 -3.56 -5.50 -9.75
N ASP A 108 -2.94 -6.67 -9.90
CA ASP A 108 -3.41 -7.91 -9.26
C ASP A 108 -2.84 -8.04 -7.84
N PHE A 109 -3.60 -7.56 -6.86
CA PHE A 109 -3.28 -7.68 -5.44
C PHE A 109 -3.48 -9.10 -4.86
N GLY A 110 -3.71 -10.13 -5.69
CA GLY A 110 -3.89 -11.51 -5.23
C GLY A 110 -5.17 -11.78 -4.44
N LEU A 111 -5.97 -10.76 -4.14
CA LEU A 111 -7.23 -10.84 -3.37
C LEU A 111 -8.28 -11.73 -4.03
N ARG A 112 -8.26 -11.85 -5.37
CA ARG A 112 -9.16 -12.72 -6.13
C ARG A 112 -8.98 -14.22 -5.86
N ARG A 113 -7.80 -14.66 -5.38
CA ARG A 113 -7.58 -16.06 -5.01
C ARG A 113 -8.27 -16.45 -3.69
N ARG A 114 -8.59 -15.49 -2.82
CA ARG A 114 -9.19 -15.76 -1.51
C ARG A 114 -10.71 -16.01 -1.57
N SER A 115 -11.43 -15.46 -2.55
CA SER A 115 -12.88 -15.68 -2.67
C SER A 115 -13.28 -17.09 -3.14
N ARG A 116 -12.32 -17.90 -3.58
CA ARG A 116 -12.53 -19.26 -4.09
C ARG A 116 -12.16 -20.37 -3.10
N GLY A 117 -11.73 -20.02 -1.88
CA GLY A 117 -11.44 -20.97 -0.80
C GLY A 117 -12.42 -20.81 0.35
N ARG A 118 -13.64 -21.33 0.19
CA ARG A 118 -14.56 -21.63 1.29
C ARG A 118 -15.22 -22.97 1.04
#